data_AF-A0A510ITG3-F1
#
_entry.id   AF-A0A510ITG3-F1
#
_cell.length_a   1.000
_cell.length_b   1.000
_cell.length_c   1.000
_cell.angle_alpha   90.00
_cell.angle_beta   90.00
_cell.angle_gamma   90.00
#
_symmetry.space_group_name_H-M   'P 1'
#
loop_
_entity.id
_entity.type
_entity.pdbx_description
1 polymer ?
#
loop_
_entity_poly.entity_id
_entity_poly.type
_entity_poly.pdbx_seq_one_letter_code
_entity_poly.pdbx_strand_id
1 'polypeptide(L)'
;MIQLETLLQRNPWYSAAPQKTTRKIVSATLKKICCEERILEFGRRYPHLGGIDFIRQLFTELNFRYELNPSELERIPVSGPLVIVSNHPLGSLDGLALIDMVTRVRKDVRAVASQLLWNIKPLRPHFLPVDNFQGRTRRTDVEGIYDHLGQDGAIIIFPAGEVSRFSPHGVRDGRWNPGFVRFAEKANAPILPVQVLGRNSWWFYGLSMLNKPLSTLWLIREMFKQSSRGIDIRIGRPLEAEHFRSWPLTPRAQAALWRKHVYKLQRSPAALGPELIAAAEPRPEVASVIENCEVLTAQGAFSVRLYRQRADCPVMRELARVREVAFRAVGEGTGLSRDWDAFDAHYEHLLLWDRERQVIAGAYRLATTEALGEDEIYSGTLFNYPSPPGQCLPASAELGRSFLLPEYWRGRGLDLLWAAIGQWVLRNKVRYLFGPVSMPGTFSVRAKSAIVRYFSHYFAPENSLGDARLPFLQAAESLPLLCGDSVSDMLQLKQVLREEGVVLPPLFKKYASLTKPGGTTFHAFNIDPDFCDSVDGLVVVDLHLADEKFARRYLAGHFHQE
;
A
#
# COMPACT_ATOMS: atom_id res chain seq x y z
N MET A 1 -24.06 -2.23 -35.10
CA MET A 1 -24.07 -1.38 -36.30
C MET A 1 -23.62 0.00 -35.87
N ILE A 2 -22.43 0.43 -36.25
CA ILE A 2 -22.04 1.83 -36.12
C ILE A 2 -22.69 2.51 -37.34
N GLN A 3 -23.89 3.06 -37.21
CA GLN A 3 -24.41 3.89 -38.30
C GLN A 3 -23.70 5.24 -38.22
N LEU A 4 -22.55 5.34 -38.91
CA LEU A 4 -21.76 6.55 -39.04
C LEU A 4 -22.63 7.75 -39.47
N GLU A 5 -23.68 7.48 -40.25
CA GLU A 5 -24.69 8.46 -40.68
C GLU A 5 -25.45 9.11 -39.50
N THR A 6 -25.77 8.36 -38.45
CA THR A 6 -26.46 8.89 -37.26
C THR A 6 -25.56 9.80 -36.43
N LEU A 7 -24.24 9.54 -36.42
CA LEU A 7 -23.21 10.39 -35.79
C LEU A 7 -22.93 11.66 -36.61
N LEU A 8 -22.95 11.55 -37.94
CA LEU A 8 -22.72 12.68 -38.82
C LEU A 8 -23.91 13.65 -38.84
N GLN A 9 -25.15 13.13 -38.78
CA GLN A 9 -26.34 13.96 -38.68
C GLN A 9 -26.41 14.81 -37.39
N ARG A 10 -25.72 14.40 -36.31
CA ARG A 10 -25.64 15.14 -35.04
C ARG A 10 -24.64 16.31 -35.06
N ASN A 11 -23.85 16.46 -36.12
CA ASN A 11 -22.82 17.50 -36.23
C ASN A 11 -23.29 18.69 -37.08
N PRO A 12 -23.34 19.94 -36.55
CA PRO A 12 -23.91 21.10 -37.24
C PRO A 12 -23.33 21.40 -38.62
N TRP A 13 -22.04 21.12 -38.83
CA TRP A 13 -21.34 21.36 -40.10
C TRP A 13 -21.73 20.37 -41.20
N TYR A 14 -22.18 19.16 -40.85
CA TYR A 14 -22.64 18.14 -41.81
C TYR A 14 -24.11 18.35 -42.20
N SER A 15 -24.94 18.77 -41.24
CA SER A 15 -26.33 19.18 -41.47
C SER A 15 -26.46 20.56 -42.16
N ALA A 16 -25.43 21.40 -42.12
CA ALA A 16 -25.35 22.66 -42.88
C ALA A 16 -24.78 22.50 -44.32
N ALA A 17 -24.28 21.32 -44.69
CA ALA A 17 -23.68 21.12 -46.02
C ALA A 17 -24.75 21.20 -47.14
N PRO A 18 -24.55 21.97 -48.24
CA PRO A 18 -25.65 22.40 -49.12
C PRO A 18 -26.14 21.38 -50.16
N GLN A 19 -25.49 20.23 -50.36
CA GLN A 19 -25.87 19.26 -51.41
C GLN A 19 -25.82 17.79 -50.96
N LYS A 20 -26.77 16.98 -51.48
CA LYS A 20 -26.94 15.54 -51.19
C LYS A 20 -25.71 14.72 -51.64
N THR A 21 -25.03 15.17 -52.70
CA THR A 21 -23.80 14.59 -53.28
C THR A 21 -22.56 14.87 -52.43
N THR A 22 -22.37 16.09 -51.92
CA THR A 22 -21.27 16.40 -51.00
C THR A 22 -21.42 15.67 -49.67
N ARG A 23 -22.64 15.50 -49.13
CA ARG A 23 -22.87 14.63 -47.96
C ARG A 23 -22.54 13.16 -48.24
N LYS A 24 -22.88 12.64 -49.42
CA LYS A 24 -22.50 11.27 -49.83
C LYS A 24 -20.99 11.09 -49.97
N ILE A 25 -20.29 12.07 -50.56
CA ILE A 25 -18.83 12.04 -50.70
C ILE A 25 -18.15 12.16 -49.33
N VAL A 26 -18.61 13.06 -48.46
CA VAL A 26 -18.11 13.23 -47.09
C VAL A 26 -18.37 11.97 -46.26
N SER A 27 -19.57 11.40 -46.33
CA SER A 27 -19.92 10.13 -45.66
C SER A 27 -19.10 8.95 -46.19
N ALA A 28 -18.93 8.82 -47.52
CA ALA A 28 -18.11 7.78 -48.13
C ALA A 28 -16.62 7.94 -47.77
N THR A 29 -16.12 9.17 -47.76
CA THR A 29 -14.75 9.49 -47.36
C THR A 29 -14.56 9.20 -45.86
N LEU A 30 -15.55 9.49 -45.02
CA LEU A 30 -15.51 9.20 -43.58
C LEU A 30 -15.65 7.71 -43.27
N LYS A 31 -16.49 6.96 -43.99
CA LYS A 31 -16.56 5.49 -43.92
C LYS A 31 -15.22 4.85 -44.31
N LYS A 32 -14.58 5.37 -45.36
CA LYS A 32 -13.24 4.96 -45.82
C LYS A 32 -12.11 5.44 -44.91
N ILE A 33 -12.33 6.50 -44.14
CA ILE A 33 -11.40 7.00 -43.11
C ILE A 33 -11.53 6.19 -41.82
N CYS A 34 -12.73 5.88 -41.35
CA CYS A 34 -12.95 5.15 -40.09
C CYS A 34 -12.59 3.66 -40.15
N CYS A 35 -12.06 3.16 -41.27
CA CYS A 35 -11.76 1.74 -41.45
C CYS A 35 -12.89 0.81 -40.99
N GLU A 36 -14.14 1.28 -41.10
CA GLU A 36 -15.33 0.57 -40.64
C GLU A 36 -15.44 -0.78 -41.35
N GLU A 37 -15.09 -0.81 -42.64
CA GLU A 37 -14.99 -2.02 -43.45
C GLU A 37 -13.98 -3.03 -42.89
N ARG A 38 -12.81 -2.62 -42.40
CA ARG A 38 -11.81 -3.55 -41.83
C ARG A 38 -12.27 -4.14 -40.49
N ILE A 39 -12.92 -3.35 -39.64
CA ILE A 39 -13.48 -3.85 -38.36
C ILE A 39 -14.65 -4.80 -38.62
N LEU A 40 -15.50 -4.48 -39.60
CA LEU A 40 -16.61 -5.33 -40.02
C LEU A 40 -16.11 -6.62 -40.70
N GLU A 41 -15.09 -6.54 -41.54
CA GLU A 41 -14.46 -7.69 -42.18
C GLU A 41 -13.77 -8.59 -41.15
N PHE A 42 -13.05 -8.00 -40.19
CA PHE A 42 -12.47 -8.72 -39.06
C PHE A 42 -13.55 -9.45 -38.24
N GLY A 43 -14.66 -8.75 -37.91
CA GLY A 43 -15.79 -9.35 -37.21
C GLY A 43 -16.52 -10.45 -38.02
N ARG A 44 -16.48 -10.39 -39.36
CA ARG A 44 -16.99 -11.45 -40.24
C ARG A 44 -16.04 -12.65 -40.33
N ARG A 45 -14.73 -12.39 -40.31
CA ARG A 45 -13.68 -13.43 -40.37
C ARG A 45 -13.57 -14.21 -39.07
N TYR A 46 -13.79 -13.53 -37.94
CA TYR A 46 -13.72 -14.11 -36.60
C TYR A 46 -15.04 -13.94 -35.83
N PRO A 47 -16.17 -14.52 -36.31
CA PRO A 47 -17.48 -14.32 -35.71
C PRO A 47 -17.64 -14.97 -34.32
N HIS A 48 -16.78 -15.94 -34.00
CA HIS A 48 -16.77 -16.69 -32.74
C HIS A 48 -15.94 -16.02 -31.64
N LEU A 49 -15.08 -15.05 -31.97
CA LEU A 49 -14.21 -14.40 -30.99
C LEU A 49 -14.97 -13.33 -30.20
N GLY A 50 -14.85 -13.40 -28.88
CA GLY A 50 -15.41 -12.45 -27.93
C GLY A 50 -14.39 -11.99 -26.90
N GLY A 51 -14.65 -10.86 -26.26
CA GLY A 51 -13.85 -10.36 -25.13
C GLY A 51 -12.36 -10.25 -25.45
N ILE A 52 -11.53 -10.87 -24.60
CA ILE A 52 -10.07 -10.82 -24.69
C ILE A 52 -9.52 -11.53 -25.93
N ASP A 53 -10.12 -12.63 -26.38
CA ASP A 53 -9.63 -13.36 -27.55
C ASP A 53 -9.79 -12.52 -28.83
N PHE A 54 -10.87 -11.73 -28.90
CA PHE A 54 -11.04 -10.73 -29.96
C PHE A 54 -9.93 -9.66 -29.92
N ILE A 55 -9.55 -9.19 -28.72
CA ILE A 55 -8.48 -8.18 -28.54
C ILE A 55 -7.13 -8.74 -28.99
N ARG A 56 -6.78 -9.96 -28.58
CA ARG A 56 -5.50 -10.58 -28.92
C ARG A 56 -5.39 -10.90 -30.41
N GLN A 57 -6.48 -11.37 -31.03
CA GLN A 57 -6.51 -11.58 -32.47
C GLN A 57 -6.40 -10.24 -33.23
N LEU A 58 -7.03 -9.17 -32.72
CA LEU A 58 -6.90 -7.83 -33.28
C LEU A 58 -5.45 -7.35 -33.21
N PHE A 59 -4.75 -7.57 -32.10
CA PHE A 59 -3.32 -7.24 -31.98
C PHE A 59 -2.46 -8.03 -32.97
N THR A 60 -2.79 -9.30 -33.20
CA THR A 60 -2.08 -10.14 -34.18
C THR A 60 -2.24 -9.60 -35.61
N GLU A 61 -3.47 -9.30 -36.04
CA GLU A 61 -3.74 -8.72 -37.37
C GLU A 61 -3.11 -7.34 -37.55
N LEU A 62 -3.04 -6.56 -36.47
CA LEU A 62 -2.41 -5.23 -36.48
C LEU A 62 -0.89 -5.30 -36.31
N ASN A 63 -0.30 -6.48 -36.05
CA ASN A 63 1.09 -6.63 -35.61
C ASN A 63 1.45 -5.65 -34.48
N PHE A 64 0.51 -5.47 -33.54
CA PHE A 64 0.65 -4.59 -32.40
C PHE A 64 1.23 -5.36 -31.22
N ARG A 65 2.23 -4.78 -30.56
CA ARG A 65 2.87 -5.35 -29.38
C ARG A 65 2.98 -4.28 -28.30
N TYR A 66 3.09 -4.70 -27.06
CA TYR A 66 3.43 -3.80 -25.97
C TYR A 66 4.43 -4.48 -25.03
N GLU A 67 5.35 -3.69 -24.50
CA GLU A 67 6.39 -4.13 -23.58
C GLU A 67 5.93 -3.91 -22.14
N LEU A 68 6.22 -4.90 -21.29
CA LEU A 68 5.92 -4.88 -19.87
C LEU A 68 7.17 -5.27 -19.08
N ASN A 69 7.34 -4.62 -17.93
CA ASN A 69 8.26 -5.08 -16.91
C ASN A 69 7.51 -6.04 -15.95
N PRO A 70 7.93 -7.30 -15.81
CA PRO A 70 7.26 -8.26 -14.93
C PRO A 70 7.11 -7.78 -13.48
N SER A 71 8.13 -7.11 -12.94
CA SER A 71 8.10 -6.56 -11.58
C SER A 71 7.11 -5.41 -11.40
N GLU A 72 6.74 -4.73 -12.48
CA GLU A 72 5.71 -3.68 -12.46
C GLU A 72 4.30 -4.27 -12.58
N LEU A 73 4.15 -5.41 -13.25
CA LEU A 73 2.87 -6.13 -13.38
C LEU A 73 2.38 -6.68 -12.04
N GLU A 74 3.31 -7.12 -11.19
CA GLU A 74 3.03 -7.60 -9.82
C GLU A 74 2.44 -6.50 -8.90
N ARG A 75 2.53 -5.23 -9.30
CA ARG A 75 1.95 -4.10 -8.53
C ARG A 75 0.43 -4.00 -8.68
N ILE A 76 -0.17 -4.72 -9.62
CA ILE A 76 -1.62 -4.73 -9.82
C ILE A 76 -2.26 -5.58 -8.72
N PRO A 77 -3.17 -5.03 -7.88
CA PRO A 77 -3.90 -5.83 -6.91
C PRO A 77 -4.70 -6.96 -7.57
N VAL A 78 -4.48 -8.19 -7.12
CA VAL A 78 -5.13 -9.40 -7.65
C VAL A 78 -6.64 -9.44 -7.42
N SER A 79 -7.12 -8.74 -6.39
CA SER A 79 -8.52 -8.65 -5.99
C SER A 79 -8.82 -7.28 -5.35
N GLY A 80 -10.09 -7.04 -5.00
CA GLY A 80 -10.55 -5.79 -4.40
C GLY A 80 -10.77 -4.68 -5.44
N PRO A 81 -11.50 -3.61 -5.08
CA PRO A 81 -11.80 -2.52 -5.99
C PRO A 81 -10.51 -1.84 -6.46
N LEU A 82 -10.44 -1.41 -7.72
CA LEU A 82 -9.25 -0.76 -8.27
C LEU A 82 -9.60 0.31 -9.29
N VAL A 83 -9.01 1.50 -9.15
CA VAL A 83 -9.13 2.57 -10.15
C VAL A 83 -7.79 2.77 -10.85
N ILE A 84 -7.69 2.33 -12.09
CA ILE A 84 -6.50 2.49 -12.92
C ILE A 84 -6.61 3.80 -13.69
N VAL A 85 -5.62 4.69 -13.54
CA VAL A 85 -5.56 5.97 -14.26
C VAL A 85 -4.40 5.99 -15.23
N SER A 86 -4.66 6.37 -16.47
CA SER A 86 -3.64 6.40 -17.52
C SER A 86 -3.71 7.63 -18.41
N ASN A 87 -2.57 8.00 -18.98
CA ASN A 87 -2.54 8.86 -20.17
C ASN A 87 -3.00 8.10 -21.42
N HIS A 88 -3.38 8.82 -22.47
CA HIS A 88 -4.05 8.23 -23.64
C HIS A 88 -3.46 8.67 -25.00
N PRO A 89 -2.21 8.30 -25.34
CA PRO A 89 -1.54 8.80 -26.53
C PRO A 89 -2.07 8.26 -27.86
N LEU A 90 -2.44 6.98 -27.96
CA LEU A 90 -2.87 6.35 -29.21
C LEU A 90 -4.41 6.26 -29.34
N GLY A 91 -5.15 6.48 -28.26
CA GLY A 91 -6.61 6.32 -28.26
C GLY A 91 -7.01 4.87 -28.04
N SER A 92 -7.93 4.33 -28.85
CA SER A 92 -8.56 3.03 -28.58
C SER A 92 -7.60 1.86 -28.35
N LEU A 93 -6.41 1.86 -28.97
CA LEU A 93 -5.40 0.83 -28.71
C LEU A 93 -4.85 0.85 -27.28
N ASP A 94 -4.68 2.02 -26.67
CA ASP A 94 -4.22 2.11 -25.28
C ASP A 94 -5.23 1.43 -24.35
N GLY A 95 -6.53 1.68 -24.57
CA GLY A 95 -7.60 1.07 -23.78
C GLY A 95 -7.61 -0.45 -23.90
N LEU A 96 -7.48 -0.98 -25.12
CA LEU A 96 -7.41 -2.42 -25.35
C LEU A 96 -6.13 -3.05 -24.78
N ALA A 97 -4.99 -2.35 -24.90
CA ALA A 97 -3.71 -2.82 -24.37
C ALA A 97 -3.75 -2.90 -22.84
N LEU A 98 -4.31 -1.88 -22.17
CA LEU A 98 -4.50 -1.89 -20.72
C LEU A 98 -5.48 -2.98 -20.27
N ILE A 99 -6.57 -3.23 -21.02
CA ILE A 99 -7.48 -4.36 -20.73
C ILE A 99 -6.74 -5.70 -20.85
N ASP A 100 -6.05 -5.95 -21.96
CA ASP A 100 -5.30 -7.21 -22.14
C ASP A 100 -4.18 -7.37 -21.10
N MET A 101 -3.50 -6.27 -20.73
CA MET A 101 -2.49 -6.26 -19.68
C MET A 101 -3.09 -6.63 -18.31
N VAL A 102 -4.14 -5.95 -17.87
CA VAL A 102 -4.74 -6.18 -16.55
C VAL A 102 -5.39 -7.57 -16.49
N THR A 103 -5.94 -8.07 -17.60
CA THR A 103 -6.49 -9.45 -17.65
C THR A 103 -5.45 -10.56 -17.51
N ARG A 104 -4.15 -10.26 -17.53
CA ARG A 104 -3.10 -11.20 -17.12
C ARG A 104 -3.07 -11.42 -15.61
N VAL A 105 -3.53 -10.45 -14.83
CA VAL A 105 -3.57 -10.49 -13.36
C VAL A 105 -4.98 -10.78 -12.85
N ARG A 106 -6.01 -10.12 -13.39
CA ARG A 106 -7.41 -10.22 -12.92
C ARG A 106 -8.42 -10.02 -14.05
N LYS A 107 -9.50 -10.82 -14.08
CA LYS A 107 -10.41 -10.93 -15.24
C LYS A 107 -11.57 -9.92 -15.25
N ASP A 108 -11.80 -9.26 -14.14
CA ASP A 108 -12.93 -8.38 -13.84
C ASP A 108 -12.72 -6.92 -14.30
N VAL A 109 -11.63 -6.62 -15.02
CA VAL A 109 -11.34 -5.26 -15.48
C VAL A 109 -12.33 -4.77 -16.54
N ARG A 110 -12.78 -3.52 -16.38
CA ARG A 110 -13.58 -2.79 -17.38
C ARG A 110 -13.04 -1.39 -17.64
N ALA A 111 -12.97 -0.96 -18.90
CA ALA A 111 -12.59 0.41 -19.22
C ALA A 111 -13.82 1.33 -19.29
N VAL A 112 -13.71 2.52 -18.71
CA VAL A 112 -14.72 3.57 -18.86
C VAL A 112 -14.55 4.18 -20.25
N ALA A 113 -15.54 3.98 -21.13
CA ALA A 113 -15.46 4.36 -22.53
C ALA A 113 -16.70 5.11 -23.03
N SER A 114 -16.48 5.94 -24.06
CA SER A 114 -17.57 6.61 -24.76
C SER A 114 -18.42 5.62 -25.58
N GLN A 115 -19.66 5.99 -25.89
CA GLN A 115 -20.65 5.16 -26.58
C GLN A 115 -20.20 4.57 -27.93
N LEU A 116 -19.14 5.11 -28.57
CA LEU A 116 -18.61 4.60 -29.83
C LEU A 116 -18.04 3.18 -29.71
N LEU A 117 -17.23 2.91 -28.69
CA LEU A 117 -16.60 1.60 -28.49
C LEU A 117 -17.58 0.56 -27.94
N TRP A 118 -18.58 1.00 -27.16
CA TRP A 118 -19.68 0.18 -26.66
C TRP A 118 -20.49 -0.52 -27.78
N ASN A 119 -20.48 0.04 -28.99
CA ASN A 119 -21.20 -0.53 -30.13
C ASN A 119 -20.50 -1.74 -30.77
N ILE A 120 -19.27 -2.04 -30.38
CA ILE A 120 -18.52 -3.23 -30.80
C ILE A 120 -18.95 -4.40 -29.92
N LYS A 121 -19.96 -5.18 -30.39
CA LYS A 121 -20.58 -6.28 -29.62
C LYS A 121 -19.57 -7.21 -28.92
N PRO A 122 -18.49 -7.68 -29.57
CA PRO A 122 -17.52 -8.57 -28.92
C PRO A 122 -16.83 -7.98 -27.68
N LEU A 123 -16.67 -6.65 -27.60
CA LEU A 123 -15.90 -6.01 -26.55
C LEU A 123 -16.75 -5.48 -25.38
N ARG A 124 -18.08 -5.51 -25.51
CA ARG A 124 -19.01 -4.97 -24.50
C ARG A 124 -18.75 -5.43 -23.06
N PRO A 125 -18.41 -6.71 -22.78
CA PRO A 125 -18.17 -7.16 -21.41
C PRO A 125 -17.03 -6.42 -20.67
N HIS A 126 -16.11 -5.79 -21.41
CA HIS A 126 -14.94 -5.10 -20.86
C HIS A 126 -15.07 -3.58 -20.84
N PHE A 127 -16.27 -3.04 -21.07
CA PHE A 127 -16.50 -1.60 -21.06
C PHE A 127 -17.57 -1.21 -20.04
N LEU A 128 -17.49 0.02 -19.55
CA LEU A 128 -18.55 0.72 -18.83
C LEU A 128 -18.89 1.99 -19.63
N PRO A 129 -20.14 2.18 -20.06
CA PRO A 129 -20.51 3.28 -20.93
C PRO A 129 -20.57 4.60 -20.13
N VAL A 130 -19.94 5.66 -20.65
CA VAL A 130 -20.05 7.02 -20.12
C VAL A 130 -20.27 8.03 -21.25
N ASP A 131 -21.26 8.91 -21.08
CA ASP A 131 -21.57 9.96 -22.06
C ASP A 131 -20.66 11.20 -21.87
N ASN A 132 -19.65 11.36 -22.74
CA ASN A 132 -18.70 12.49 -22.71
C ASN A 132 -19.06 13.64 -23.67
N PHE A 133 -20.10 13.49 -24.51
CA PHE A 133 -20.36 14.44 -25.61
C PHE A 133 -21.14 15.70 -25.21
N GLN A 134 -21.78 15.75 -24.04
CA GLN A 134 -22.61 16.89 -23.60
C GLN A 134 -22.23 17.48 -22.23
N GLY A 135 -21.08 17.09 -21.67
CA GLY A 135 -20.59 17.67 -20.41
C GLY A 135 -21.37 17.29 -19.14
N ARG A 136 -22.36 16.40 -19.23
CA ARG A 136 -23.06 15.79 -18.08
C ARG A 136 -23.10 14.27 -18.26
N THR A 137 -22.33 13.56 -17.43
CA THR A 137 -22.45 12.10 -17.31
C THR A 137 -23.83 11.75 -16.73
N ARG A 138 -24.50 10.73 -17.29
CA ARG A 138 -25.80 10.29 -16.78
C ARG A 138 -25.60 9.65 -15.41
N ARG A 139 -26.59 9.82 -14.53
CA ARG A 139 -26.57 9.26 -13.17
C ARG A 139 -26.44 7.72 -13.19
N THR A 140 -27.11 7.07 -14.14
CA THR A 140 -27.06 5.62 -14.38
C THR A 140 -25.67 5.11 -14.73
N ASP A 141 -24.92 5.88 -15.52
CA ASP A 141 -23.56 5.50 -15.95
C ASP A 141 -22.59 5.52 -14.76
N VAL A 142 -22.79 6.49 -13.86
CA VAL A 142 -22.03 6.61 -12.61
C VAL A 142 -22.38 5.50 -11.62
N GLU A 143 -23.66 5.14 -11.51
CA GLU A 143 -24.13 4.02 -10.69
C GLU A 143 -23.48 2.71 -11.12
N GLY A 144 -23.43 2.41 -12.42
CA GLY A 144 -22.76 1.20 -12.93
C GLY A 144 -21.26 1.13 -12.63
N ILE A 145 -20.58 2.29 -12.50
CA ILE A 145 -19.18 2.33 -12.04
C ILE A 145 -19.08 1.95 -10.57
N TYR A 146 -19.93 2.52 -9.72
CA TYR A 146 -19.93 2.19 -8.29
C TYR A 146 -20.35 0.75 -8.01
N ASP A 147 -21.30 0.21 -8.76
CA ASP A 147 -21.72 -1.19 -8.63
C ASP A 147 -20.57 -2.13 -9.00
N HIS A 148 -19.85 -1.84 -10.08
CA HIS A 148 -18.69 -2.64 -10.50
C HIS A 148 -17.56 -2.56 -9.46
N LEU A 149 -17.22 -1.37 -8.98
CA LEU A 149 -16.22 -1.21 -7.92
C LEU A 149 -16.68 -1.89 -6.62
N GLY A 150 -17.96 -1.80 -6.26
CA GLY A 150 -18.52 -2.44 -5.07
C GLY A 150 -18.54 -3.97 -5.12
N GLN A 151 -18.42 -4.55 -6.32
CA GLN A 151 -18.23 -5.99 -6.56
C GLN A 151 -16.74 -6.37 -6.66
N ASP A 152 -15.88 -5.62 -5.97
CA ASP A 152 -14.43 -5.73 -6.02
C ASP A 152 -13.84 -5.57 -7.43
N GLY A 153 -14.54 -4.88 -8.33
CA GLY A 153 -14.16 -4.73 -9.73
C GLY A 153 -13.01 -3.74 -9.97
N ALA A 154 -12.21 -3.97 -11.01
CA ALA A 154 -11.24 -2.99 -11.51
C ALA A 154 -11.79 -2.14 -12.66
N ILE A 155 -11.54 -0.84 -12.63
CA ILE A 155 -11.88 0.08 -13.74
C ILE A 155 -10.64 0.79 -14.31
N ILE A 156 -10.64 1.00 -15.62
CA ILE A 156 -9.64 1.85 -16.31
C ILE A 156 -10.29 3.18 -16.68
N ILE A 157 -9.66 4.29 -16.29
CA ILE A 157 -10.10 5.65 -16.61
C ILE A 157 -8.97 6.41 -17.29
N PHE A 158 -9.31 7.12 -18.37
CA PHE A 158 -8.46 8.11 -19.02
C PHE A 158 -8.95 9.52 -18.64
N PRO A 159 -8.37 10.16 -17.60
CA PRO A 159 -9.00 11.33 -16.98
C PRO A 159 -9.07 12.58 -17.86
N ALA A 160 -8.28 12.63 -18.94
CA ALA A 160 -8.32 13.72 -19.92
C ALA A 160 -9.62 13.71 -20.76
N GLY A 161 -10.28 12.55 -20.90
CA GLY A 161 -11.48 12.38 -21.75
C GLY A 161 -11.24 12.53 -23.25
N GLU A 162 -10.01 12.82 -23.66
CA GLU A 162 -9.53 12.99 -25.04
C GLU A 162 -8.13 12.37 -25.17
N VAL A 163 -7.70 12.12 -26.41
CA VAL A 163 -6.33 11.62 -26.69
C VAL A 163 -5.27 12.70 -26.45
N SER A 164 -4.06 12.27 -26.05
CA SER A 164 -2.92 13.17 -25.81
C SER A 164 -2.58 14.00 -27.04
N ARG A 165 -2.17 15.26 -26.84
CA ARG A 165 -1.84 16.21 -27.91
C ARG A 165 -0.36 16.57 -27.92
N PHE A 166 0.12 17.07 -29.06
CA PHE A 166 1.47 17.62 -29.14
C PHE A 166 1.56 18.91 -28.32
N SER A 167 2.66 19.05 -27.57
CA SER A 167 3.04 20.28 -26.90
C SER A 167 4.55 20.50 -27.11
N PRO A 168 5.07 21.71 -26.86
CA PRO A 168 6.52 21.97 -26.89
C PRO A 168 7.36 21.03 -26.01
N HIS A 169 6.72 20.36 -25.03
CA HIS A 169 7.34 19.42 -24.09
C HIS A 169 7.02 17.94 -24.41
N GLY A 170 6.59 17.66 -25.65
CA GLY A 170 6.20 16.32 -26.11
C GLY A 170 4.70 16.05 -26.09
N VAL A 171 4.33 14.79 -26.30
CA VAL A 171 2.93 14.31 -26.40
C VAL A 171 2.36 14.17 -24.99
N ARG A 172 1.41 15.03 -24.63
CA ARG A 172 0.83 15.06 -23.28
C ARG A 172 -0.67 15.26 -23.30
N ASP A 173 -1.32 14.72 -22.29
CA ASP A 173 -2.73 14.95 -22.03
C ASP A 173 -2.98 16.41 -21.69
N GLY A 174 -4.19 16.86 -22.02
CA GLY A 174 -4.75 18.10 -21.51
C GLY A 174 -5.03 18.02 -20.01
N ARG A 175 -6.03 18.79 -19.56
CA ARG A 175 -6.40 18.82 -18.16
C ARG A 175 -7.11 17.53 -17.75
N TRP A 176 -6.67 16.91 -16.66
CA TRP A 176 -7.34 15.74 -16.08
C TRP A 176 -8.56 16.15 -15.25
N ASN A 177 -9.68 15.44 -15.45
CA ASN A 177 -10.91 15.60 -14.68
C ASN A 177 -10.77 14.90 -13.32
N PRO A 178 -11.14 15.53 -12.19
CA PRO A 178 -11.02 14.93 -10.86
C PRO A 178 -12.02 13.79 -10.56
N GLY A 179 -12.94 13.45 -11.47
CA GLY A 179 -13.97 12.44 -11.23
C GLY A 179 -13.44 11.08 -10.76
N PHE A 180 -12.28 10.63 -11.25
CA PHE A 180 -11.66 9.37 -10.85
C PHE A 180 -11.27 9.34 -9.36
N VAL A 181 -10.85 10.48 -8.80
CA VAL A 181 -10.52 10.59 -7.38
C VAL A 181 -11.78 10.32 -6.55
N ARG A 182 -12.92 10.90 -6.94
CA ARG A 182 -14.19 10.68 -6.24
C ARG A 182 -14.67 9.24 -6.32
N PHE A 183 -14.48 8.58 -7.48
CA PHE A 183 -14.79 7.16 -7.61
C PHE A 183 -13.97 6.32 -6.63
N ALA A 184 -12.66 6.59 -6.58
CA ALA A 184 -11.74 5.90 -5.69
C ALA A 184 -12.08 6.17 -4.21
N GLU A 185 -12.30 7.43 -3.81
CA GLU A 185 -12.64 7.80 -2.44
C GLU A 185 -13.93 7.15 -1.94
N LYS A 186 -14.99 7.15 -2.75
CA LYS A 186 -16.30 6.64 -2.36
C LYS A 186 -16.34 5.11 -2.35
N ALA A 187 -15.62 4.46 -3.26
CA ALA A 187 -15.50 3.00 -3.29
C ALA A 187 -14.38 2.46 -2.37
N ASN A 188 -13.68 3.34 -1.65
CA ASN A 188 -12.47 3.01 -0.90
C ASN A 188 -11.43 2.23 -1.72
N ALA A 189 -11.32 2.57 -3.01
CA ALA A 189 -10.49 1.85 -3.97
C ALA A 189 -9.11 2.51 -4.09
N PRO A 190 -8.02 1.74 -4.11
CA PRO A 190 -6.72 2.28 -4.50
C PRO A 190 -6.70 2.82 -5.93
N ILE A 191 -5.87 3.84 -6.15
CA ILE A 191 -5.58 4.37 -7.49
C ILE A 191 -4.25 3.80 -7.97
N LEU A 192 -4.26 3.11 -9.12
CA LEU A 192 -3.06 2.62 -9.80
C LEU A 192 -2.70 3.55 -10.97
N PRO A 193 -1.59 4.30 -10.89
CA PRO A 193 -1.12 5.11 -11.99
C PRO A 193 -0.42 4.26 -13.05
N VAL A 194 -0.79 4.41 -14.31
CA VAL A 194 -0.17 3.73 -15.45
C VAL A 194 0.22 4.76 -16.50
N GLN A 195 1.44 4.64 -17.04
CA GLN A 195 1.92 5.48 -18.13
C GLN A 195 2.06 4.64 -19.40
N VAL A 196 1.33 5.05 -20.44
CA VAL A 196 1.51 4.51 -21.79
C VAL A 196 2.49 5.40 -22.56
N LEU A 197 3.59 4.82 -22.98
CA LEU A 197 4.65 5.45 -23.77
C LEU A 197 4.49 5.03 -25.24
N GLY A 198 3.74 5.85 -25.98
CA GLY A 198 3.57 5.73 -27.43
C GLY A 198 3.67 7.10 -28.09
N ARG A 199 4.23 7.17 -29.30
CA ARG A 199 4.20 8.37 -30.14
C ARG A 199 3.37 8.07 -31.39
N ASN A 200 2.36 8.89 -31.66
CA ASN A 200 1.68 8.87 -32.95
C ASN A 200 2.61 9.41 -34.05
N SER A 201 2.31 9.10 -35.32
CA SER A 201 3.08 9.62 -36.45
C SER A 201 3.00 11.15 -36.55
N TRP A 202 3.98 11.77 -37.21
CA TRP A 202 4.07 13.22 -37.42
C TRP A 202 2.77 13.85 -37.99
N TRP A 203 2.00 13.09 -38.78
CA TRP A 203 0.78 13.54 -39.46
C TRP A 203 -0.44 13.66 -38.53
N PHE A 204 -0.48 12.92 -37.42
CA PHE A 204 -1.54 13.04 -36.39
C PHE A 204 -1.54 14.43 -35.73
N TYR A 205 -0.35 14.98 -35.48
CA TYR A 205 -0.20 16.27 -34.78
C TYR A 205 -0.56 17.48 -35.66
N GLY A 206 -0.39 17.38 -36.99
CA GLY A 206 -0.72 18.46 -37.92
C GLY A 206 -2.23 18.71 -38.11
N LEU A 207 -3.07 17.68 -38.00
CA LEU A 207 -4.52 17.77 -38.28
C LEU A 207 -5.41 18.00 -37.06
N SER A 208 -4.91 17.73 -35.84
CA SER A 208 -5.58 18.09 -34.58
C SER A 208 -5.80 19.60 -34.40
N MET A 209 -5.14 20.43 -35.20
CA MET A 209 -5.30 21.89 -35.21
C MET A 209 -6.54 22.37 -36.00
N LEU A 210 -7.13 21.54 -36.88
CA LEU A 210 -8.12 21.99 -37.87
C LEU A 210 -9.60 21.68 -37.53
N ASN A 211 -9.96 20.59 -36.82
CA ASN A 211 -11.35 20.38 -36.34
C ASN A 211 -11.55 19.21 -35.34
N LYS A 212 -12.41 19.37 -34.32
CA LYS A 212 -12.60 18.42 -33.18
C LYS A 212 -13.30 17.08 -33.48
N PRO A 213 -14.38 16.99 -34.30
CA PRO A 213 -15.05 15.70 -34.54
C PRO A 213 -14.35 14.83 -35.61
N LEU A 214 -13.60 15.47 -36.51
CA LEU A 214 -12.88 14.78 -37.60
C LEU A 214 -11.65 14.03 -37.08
N SER A 215 -10.99 14.52 -36.03
CA SER A 215 -9.84 13.86 -35.41
C SER A 215 -10.19 12.53 -34.75
N THR A 216 -11.35 12.42 -34.10
CA THR A 216 -11.85 11.15 -33.48
C THR A 216 -12.15 10.07 -34.51
N LEU A 217 -12.63 10.46 -35.69
CA LEU A 217 -12.93 9.52 -36.77
C LEU A 217 -11.65 9.06 -37.50
N TRP A 218 -10.64 9.94 -37.56
CA TRP A 218 -9.31 9.64 -38.13
C TRP A 218 -8.42 8.78 -37.21
N LEU A 219 -8.66 8.79 -35.89
CA LEU A 219 -8.00 7.92 -34.91
C LEU A 219 -8.12 6.44 -35.28
N ILE A 220 -9.28 6.02 -35.77
CA ILE A 220 -9.50 4.64 -36.21
C ILE A 220 -8.64 4.32 -37.43
N ARG A 221 -8.44 5.28 -38.35
CA ARG A 221 -7.55 5.10 -39.52
C ARG A 221 -6.10 4.92 -39.13
N GLU A 222 -5.62 5.76 -38.21
CA GLU A 222 -4.24 5.74 -37.75
C GLU A 222 -3.93 4.47 -36.97
N MET A 223 -4.91 3.95 -36.21
CA MET A 223 -4.89 2.62 -35.57
C MET A 223 -4.47 1.51 -36.53
N PHE A 224 -4.98 1.57 -37.76
CA PHE A 224 -4.72 0.58 -38.81
C PHE A 224 -3.43 0.82 -39.60
N LYS A 225 -2.80 1.99 -39.45
CA LYS A 225 -1.55 2.38 -40.13
C LYS A 225 -0.32 2.20 -39.23
N GLN A 226 -0.50 2.11 -37.92
CA GLN A 226 0.57 1.93 -36.91
C GLN A 226 1.07 0.49 -36.76
N SER A 227 0.90 -0.35 -37.78
CA SER A 227 1.07 -1.81 -37.73
C SER A 227 2.53 -2.34 -37.64
N SER A 228 3.41 -1.66 -36.90
CA SER A 228 4.81 -2.08 -36.72
C SER A 228 5.54 -1.51 -35.49
N ARG A 229 4.90 -0.73 -34.62
CA ARG A 229 5.56 -0.14 -33.43
C ARG A 229 4.93 -0.62 -32.14
N GLY A 230 5.75 -1.12 -31.23
CA GLY A 230 5.32 -1.45 -29.88
C GLY A 230 5.13 -0.20 -29.01
N ILE A 231 4.29 -0.31 -27.98
CA ILE A 231 4.22 0.69 -26.89
C ILE A 231 4.90 0.15 -25.63
N ASP A 232 5.54 1.03 -24.88
CA ASP A 232 6.05 0.70 -23.54
C ASP A 232 4.99 1.11 -22.50
N ILE A 233 4.67 0.24 -21.55
CA ILE A 233 3.70 0.51 -20.49
C ILE A 233 4.42 0.44 -19.16
N ARG A 234 4.41 1.56 -18.42
CA ARG A 234 4.96 1.65 -17.07
C ARG A 234 3.85 1.64 -16.04
N ILE A 235 3.93 0.73 -15.07
CA ILE A 235 2.92 0.58 -14.02
C ILE A 235 3.52 1.12 -12.73
N GLY A 236 2.93 2.19 -12.18
CA GLY A 236 3.37 2.75 -10.92
C GLY A 236 2.89 1.94 -9.71
N ARG A 237 3.10 2.49 -8.52
CA ARG A 237 2.64 1.86 -7.28
C ARG A 237 1.23 2.34 -6.95
N PRO A 238 0.28 1.44 -6.64
CA PRO A 238 -1.04 1.84 -6.22
C PRO A 238 -0.99 2.56 -4.87
N LEU A 239 -1.89 3.53 -4.67
CA LEU A 239 -2.06 4.26 -3.41
C LEU A 239 -3.49 4.11 -2.91
N GLU A 240 -3.66 3.80 -1.63
CA GLU A 240 -4.99 3.66 -1.01
C GLU A 240 -5.74 4.98 -0.88
N ALA A 241 -7.07 4.89 -0.88
CA ALA A 241 -7.98 6.03 -0.79
C ALA A 241 -7.76 6.89 0.46
N GLU A 242 -7.44 6.28 1.59
CA GLU A 242 -7.23 6.99 2.85
C GLU A 242 -6.09 8.01 2.77
N HIS A 243 -5.00 7.66 2.08
CA HIS A 243 -3.80 8.50 2.00
C HIS A 243 -4.02 9.78 1.19
N PHE A 244 -4.69 9.70 0.05
CA PHE A 244 -4.94 10.89 -0.76
C PHE A 244 -6.20 11.66 -0.35
N ARG A 245 -7.09 11.05 0.44
CA ARG A 245 -8.23 11.73 1.07
C ARG A 245 -7.76 12.73 2.14
N SER A 246 -6.67 12.43 2.85
CA SER A 246 -6.10 13.31 3.88
C SER A 246 -5.24 14.45 3.33
N TRP A 247 -4.93 14.45 2.02
CA TRP A 247 -4.12 15.50 1.42
C TRP A 247 -4.80 16.86 1.51
N PRO A 248 -4.09 17.93 1.91
CA PRO A 248 -4.61 19.30 1.97
C PRO A 248 -4.68 19.94 0.57
N LEU A 249 -5.28 19.23 -0.39
CA LEU A 249 -5.31 19.60 -1.82
C LEU A 249 -6.74 19.62 -2.35
N THR A 250 -7.06 20.63 -3.17
CA THR A 250 -8.34 20.64 -3.90
C THR A 250 -8.42 19.47 -4.90
N PRO A 251 -9.62 18.97 -5.26
CA PRO A 251 -9.74 17.85 -6.22
C PRO A 251 -9.01 18.09 -7.55
N ARG A 252 -8.99 19.36 -8.01
CA ARG A 252 -8.27 19.76 -9.22
C ARG A 252 -6.75 19.69 -9.05
N ALA A 253 -6.23 20.08 -7.88
CA ALA A 253 -4.81 19.97 -7.56
C ALA A 253 -4.39 18.50 -7.42
N GLN A 254 -5.22 17.67 -6.79
CA GLN A 254 -4.98 16.21 -6.72
C GLN A 254 -4.92 15.59 -8.13
N ALA A 255 -5.88 15.90 -9.01
CA ALA A 255 -5.85 15.41 -10.39
C ALA A 255 -4.60 15.85 -11.16
N ALA A 256 -4.11 17.08 -10.92
CA ALA A 256 -2.87 17.57 -11.51
C ALA A 256 -1.62 16.86 -10.96
N LEU A 257 -1.61 16.54 -9.66
CA LEU A 257 -0.55 15.76 -9.01
C LEU A 257 -0.48 14.35 -9.59
N TRP A 258 -1.62 13.65 -9.68
CA TRP A 258 -1.73 12.33 -10.30
C TRP A 258 -1.23 12.34 -11.75
N ARG A 259 -1.64 13.33 -12.55
CA ARG A 259 -1.13 13.50 -13.92
C ARG A 259 0.38 13.65 -13.93
N LYS A 260 0.92 14.54 -13.08
CA LYS A 260 2.37 14.79 -12.98
C LYS A 260 3.12 13.51 -12.60
N HIS A 261 2.55 12.71 -11.70
CA HIS A 261 3.11 11.44 -11.26
C HIS A 261 3.12 10.40 -12.39
N VAL A 262 2.00 10.23 -13.11
CA VAL A 262 1.93 9.34 -14.29
C VAL A 262 3.02 9.66 -15.31
N TYR A 263 3.22 10.94 -15.64
CA TYR A 263 4.28 11.33 -16.59
C TYR A 263 5.71 11.16 -16.05
N LYS A 264 5.88 10.95 -14.74
CA LYS A 264 7.18 10.71 -14.10
C LYS A 264 7.54 9.24 -13.98
N LEU A 265 6.61 8.30 -14.18
CA LEU A 265 6.84 6.87 -13.95
C LEU A 265 8.07 6.33 -14.69
N GLN A 266 8.33 6.78 -15.92
CA GLN A 266 9.53 6.40 -16.67
C GLN A 266 10.85 6.86 -16.02
N ARG A 267 10.86 7.99 -15.30
CA ARG A 267 12.08 8.62 -14.75
C ARG A 267 12.27 8.36 -13.27
N SER A 268 11.18 8.26 -12.52
CA SER A 268 11.17 8.12 -11.07
C SER A 268 9.90 7.39 -10.66
N PRO A 269 9.97 6.07 -10.43
CA PRO A 269 8.84 5.26 -10.03
C PRO A 269 8.50 5.39 -8.53
N ALA A 270 9.00 6.43 -7.85
CA ALA A 270 8.77 6.67 -6.44
C ALA A 270 7.27 6.78 -6.15
N ALA A 271 6.79 6.04 -5.14
CA ALA A 271 5.39 6.06 -4.76
C ALA A 271 4.96 7.45 -4.26
N LEU A 272 3.66 7.75 -4.38
CA LEU A 272 3.07 8.96 -3.79
C LEU A 272 2.72 8.79 -2.29
N GLY A 273 2.96 7.62 -1.73
CA GLY A 273 2.68 7.25 -0.35
C GLY A 273 3.11 5.80 -0.11
N PRO A 274 2.66 5.16 0.99
CA PRO A 274 3.06 3.80 1.30
C PRO A 274 2.58 2.80 0.24
N GLU A 275 3.33 1.71 0.10
CA GLU A 275 2.94 0.54 -0.70
C GLU A 275 1.68 -0.11 -0.14
N LEU A 276 0.91 -0.78 -0.99
CA LEU A 276 -0.14 -1.68 -0.51
C LEU A 276 0.47 -2.85 0.25
N ILE A 277 -0.23 -3.31 1.28
CA ILE A 277 0.11 -4.56 1.97
C ILE A 277 0.13 -5.70 0.96
N ALA A 278 1.16 -6.55 1.05
CA ALA A 278 1.27 -7.72 0.18
C ALA A 278 0.06 -8.67 0.33
N ALA A 279 -0.17 -9.51 -0.67
CA ALA A 279 -1.15 -10.60 -0.55
C ALA A 279 -0.73 -11.58 0.56
N ALA A 280 -1.72 -12.17 1.23
CA ALA A 280 -1.48 -13.18 2.26
C ALA A 280 -0.87 -14.45 1.66
N GLU A 281 0.05 -15.07 2.38
CA GLU A 281 0.58 -16.38 1.99
C GLU A 281 -0.50 -17.46 2.20
N PRO A 282 -0.46 -18.58 1.45
CA PRO A 282 -1.43 -19.66 1.62
C PRO A 282 -1.44 -20.20 3.06
N ARG A 283 -2.59 -20.09 3.73
CA ARG A 283 -2.74 -20.51 5.14
C ARG A 283 -2.28 -21.95 5.42
N PRO A 284 -2.59 -22.96 4.58
CA PRO A 284 -2.12 -24.33 4.84
C PRO A 284 -0.60 -24.46 4.83
N GLU A 285 0.09 -23.72 3.95
CA GLU A 285 1.55 -23.74 3.87
C GLU A 285 2.18 -23.11 5.12
N VAL A 286 1.69 -21.92 5.52
CA VAL A 286 2.13 -21.25 6.76
C VAL A 286 1.86 -22.12 7.98
N ALA A 287 0.65 -22.68 8.09
CA ALA A 287 0.25 -23.52 9.21
C ALA A 287 1.13 -24.77 9.33
N SER A 288 1.43 -25.45 8.21
CA SER A 288 2.26 -26.66 8.21
C SER A 288 3.65 -26.43 8.80
N VAL A 289 4.23 -25.25 8.59
CA VAL A 289 5.54 -24.91 9.15
C VAL A 289 5.41 -24.52 10.62
N ILE A 290 4.46 -23.64 10.95
CA ILE A 290 4.26 -23.16 12.33
C ILE A 290 3.88 -24.32 13.25
N GLU A 291 3.07 -25.27 12.80
CA GLU A 291 2.66 -26.43 13.60
C GLU A 291 3.82 -27.36 13.98
N ASN A 292 4.91 -27.32 13.22
CA ASN A 292 6.16 -28.03 13.51
C ASN A 292 7.17 -27.20 14.33
N CYS A 293 6.89 -25.92 14.58
CA CYS A 293 7.72 -25.10 15.47
C CYS A 293 7.53 -25.49 16.93
N GLU A 294 8.61 -25.37 17.70
CA GLU A 294 8.61 -25.62 19.13
C GLU A 294 7.57 -24.75 19.86
N VAL A 295 6.77 -25.36 20.74
CA VAL A 295 5.78 -24.65 21.56
C VAL A 295 6.42 -24.25 22.88
N LEU A 296 6.48 -22.95 23.16
CA LEU A 296 6.97 -22.44 24.46
C LEU A 296 5.84 -22.33 25.49
N THR A 297 4.63 -21.97 25.04
CA THR A 297 3.44 -21.95 25.90
C THR A 297 2.18 -22.14 25.06
N ALA A 298 1.13 -22.67 25.68
CA ALA A 298 -0.17 -22.83 25.03
C ALA A 298 -1.30 -22.63 26.04
N GLN A 299 -2.39 -22.00 25.59
CA GLN A 299 -3.59 -21.82 26.39
C GLN A 299 -4.84 -21.72 25.50
N GLY A 300 -5.78 -22.65 25.67
CA GLY A 300 -7.01 -22.69 24.85
C GLY A 300 -6.69 -22.90 23.37
N ALA A 301 -7.19 -22.05 22.48
CA ALA A 301 -6.89 -22.08 21.05
C ALA A 301 -5.50 -21.50 20.68
N PHE A 302 -4.84 -20.81 21.61
CA PHE A 302 -3.60 -20.09 21.34
C PHE A 302 -2.35 -20.88 21.75
N SER A 303 -1.27 -20.73 20.99
CA SER A 303 0.08 -21.16 21.36
C SER A 303 1.10 -20.10 20.97
N VAL A 304 2.16 -19.93 21.75
CA VAL A 304 3.35 -19.19 21.31
C VAL A 304 4.42 -20.17 20.91
N ARG A 305 4.91 -20.00 19.68
CA ARG A 305 5.85 -20.92 19.05
C ARG A 305 7.13 -20.21 18.66
N LEU A 306 8.26 -20.89 18.81
CA LEU A 306 9.58 -20.35 18.48
C LEU A 306 9.89 -20.62 17.01
N TYR A 307 10.04 -19.56 16.22
CA TYR A 307 10.40 -19.62 14.81
C TYR A 307 11.77 -18.98 14.58
N ARG A 308 12.60 -19.62 13.76
CA ARG A 308 13.84 -19.04 13.25
C ARG A 308 13.73 -18.94 11.74
N GLN A 309 14.23 -17.84 11.19
CA GLN A 309 14.13 -17.60 9.77
C GLN A 309 14.81 -18.71 8.96
N ARG A 310 14.15 -19.13 7.87
CA ARG A 310 14.65 -20.14 6.94
C ARG A 310 14.56 -19.62 5.52
N ALA A 311 15.52 -20.01 4.68
CA ALA A 311 15.45 -19.74 3.26
C ALA A 311 14.18 -20.35 2.67
N ASP A 312 13.53 -19.61 1.77
CA ASP A 312 12.30 -20.01 1.08
C ASP A 312 11.17 -20.54 1.99
N CYS A 313 10.86 -19.77 3.04
CA CYS A 313 9.80 -20.12 3.99
C CYS A 313 8.63 -19.12 3.93
N PRO A 314 7.37 -19.59 3.82
CA PRO A 314 6.19 -18.70 3.78
C PRO A 314 5.95 -17.99 5.12
N VAL A 315 6.41 -18.57 6.25
CA VAL A 315 6.15 -18.02 7.58
C VAL A 315 6.70 -16.62 7.75
N MET A 316 7.92 -16.33 7.27
CA MET A 316 8.49 -14.99 7.41
C MET A 316 7.84 -13.98 6.48
N ARG A 317 7.47 -14.39 5.27
CA ARG A 317 6.72 -13.53 4.34
C ARG A 317 5.36 -13.15 4.93
N GLU A 318 4.69 -14.10 5.58
CA GLU A 318 3.42 -13.85 6.26
C GLU A 318 3.62 -13.03 7.53
N LEU A 319 4.63 -13.36 8.35
CA LEU A 319 4.97 -12.60 9.57
C LEU A 319 5.22 -11.14 9.25
N ALA A 320 6.09 -10.84 8.30
CA ALA A 320 6.41 -9.48 7.88
C ALA A 320 5.18 -8.73 7.34
N ARG A 321 4.28 -9.44 6.64
CA ARG A 321 3.02 -8.89 6.15
C ARG A 321 2.08 -8.53 7.30
N VAL A 322 1.81 -9.46 8.23
CA VAL A 322 0.89 -9.19 9.36
C VAL A 322 1.47 -8.19 10.37
N ARG A 323 2.81 -8.13 10.47
CA ARG A 323 3.54 -7.14 11.26
C ARG A 323 3.26 -5.73 10.73
N GLU A 324 3.43 -5.50 9.43
CA GLU A 324 3.11 -4.22 8.79
C GLU A 324 1.61 -3.86 8.92
N VAL A 325 0.71 -4.84 8.80
CA VAL A 325 -0.74 -4.63 9.03
C VAL A 325 -1.00 -4.09 10.44
N ALA A 326 -0.38 -4.72 11.46
CA ALA A 326 -0.57 -4.32 12.85
C ALA A 326 0.00 -2.93 13.15
N PHE A 327 1.19 -2.62 12.62
CA PHE A 327 1.83 -1.32 12.84
C PHE A 327 1.07 -0.17 12.16
N ARG A 328 0.61 -0.36 10.92
CA ARG A 328 -0.22 0.66 10.25
C ARG A 328 -1.52 0.95 11.00
N ALA A 329 -2.12 -0.07 11.62
CA ALA A 329 -3.36 0.08 12.40
C ALA A 329 -3.21 0.99 13.62
N VAL A 330 -1.97 1.24 14.09
CA VAL A 330 -1.67 2.17 15.19
C VAL A 330 -0.97 3.45 14.74
N GLY A 331 -0.81 3.67 13.43
CA GLY A 331 -0.12 4.84 12.89
C GLY A 331 1.41 4.75 12.93
N GLU A 332 1.93 3.52 12.92
CA GLU A 332 3.34 3.17 12.76
C GLU A 332 3.53 2.40 11.44
N GLY A 333 4.71 1.82 11.21
CA GLY A 333 4.97 0.94 10.07
C GLY A 333 6.02 1.49 9.11
N THR A 334 6.53 0.60 8.27
CA THR A 334 7.60 0.94 7.30
C THR A 334 7.05 1.65 6.06
N GLY A 335 5.74 1.53 5.82
CA GLY A 335 5.12 1.96 4.57
C GLY A 335 5.46 1.07 3.39
N LEU A 336 6.17 -0.04 3.58
CA LEU A 336 6.43 -1.06 2.57
C LEU A 336 5.33 -2.12 2.59
N SER A 337 5.27 -2.96 1.55
CA SER A 337 4.27 -4.03 1.48
C SER A 337 4.43 -5.12 2.55
N ARG A 338 5.61 -5.21 3.17
CA ARG A 338 5.97 -6.12 4.28
C ARG A 338 7.03 -5.45 5.15
N ASP A 339 6.93 -5.60 6.47
CA ASP A 339 7.96 -5.19 7.43
C ASP A 339 8.97 -6.33 7.62
N TRP A 340 9.94 -6.40 6.70
CA TRP A 340 11.00 -7.40 6.66
C TRP A 340 12.37 -6.71 6.52
N ASP A 341 13.24 -6.90 7.51
CA ASP A 341 14.58 -6.32 7.54
C ASP A 341 15.70 -7.39 7.60
N ALA A 342 16.96 -6.95 7.55
CA ALA A 342 18.12 -7.83 7.61
C ALA A 342 18.28 -8.52 8.98
N PHE A 343 17.81 -7.89 10.06
CA PHE A 343 17.91 -8.42 11.42
C PHE A 343 17.04 -9.66 11.59
N ASP A 344 15.93 -9.80 10.86
CA ASP A 344 15.07 -10.98 10.94
C ASP A 344 15.83 -12.32 10.71
N ALA A 345 17.00 -12.29 10.04
CA ALA A 345 17.87 -13.46 9.84
C ALA A 345 18.67 -13.87 11.09
N HIS A 346 18.99 -12.93 11.98
CA HIS A 346 19.80 -13.15 13.18
C HIS A 346 18.95 -13.39 14.44
N TYR A 347 17.64 -13.13 14.35
CA TYR A 347 16.74 -13.13 15.50
C TYR A 347 15.78 -14.32 15.46
N GLU A 348 15.35 -14.69 16.65
CA GLU A 348 14.26 -15.62 16.85
C GLU A 348 12.94 -14.85 16.94
N HIS A 349 11.85 -15.51 16.53
CA HIS A 349 10.51 -14.93 16.49
C HIS A 349 9.58 -15.77 17.35
N LEU A 350 9.01 -15.16 18.38
CA LEU A 350 7.93 -15.73 19.16
C LEU A 350 6.62 -15.47 18.43
N LEU A 351 6.04 -16.49 17.81
CA LEU A 351 4.80 -16.38 17.05
C LEU A 351 3.60 -16.74 17.93
N LEU A 352 2.74 -15.77 18.24
CA LEU A 352 1.43 -16.04 18.82
C LEU A 352 0.51 -16.58 17.73
N TRP A 353 0.24 -17.88 17.78
CA TRP A 353 -0.53 -18.63 16.81
C TRP A 353 -1.95 -18.91 17.31
N ASP A 354 -2.95 -18.51 16.53
CA ASP A 354 -4.35 -18.94 16.69
C ASP A 354 -4.57 -20.22 15.88
N ARG A 355 -4.74 -21.36 16.56
CA ARG A 355 -4.90 -22.67 15.91
C ARG A 355 -6.23 -22.84 15.21
N GLU A 356 -7.30 -22.20 15.69
CA GLU A 356 -8.63 -22.34 15.10
C GLU A 356 -8.73 -21.56 13.79
N ARG A 357 -8.16 -20.36 13.76
CA ARG A 357 -8.16 -19.49 12.58
C ARG A 357 -7.00 -19.75 11.63
N GLN A 358 -5.97 -20.46 12.09
CA GLN A 358 -4.70 -20.66 11.41
C GLN A 358 -4.06 -19.32 10.98
N VAL A 359 -3.90 -18.40 11.93
CA VAL A 359 -3.28 -17.09 11.70
C VAL A 359 -2.27 -16.72 12.78
N ILE A 360 -1.25 -15.94 12.40
CA ILE A 360 -0.33 -15.29 13.32
C ILE A 360 -1.08 -14.10 13.95
N ALA A 361 -1.47 -14.23 15.22
CA ALA A 361 -2.20 -13.20 15.97
C ALA A 361 -1.29 -12.09 16.51
N GLY A 362 0.01 -12.34 16.59
CA GLY A 362 1.03 -11.39 17.00
C GLY A 362 2.40 -12.03 17.07
N ALA A 363 3.43 -11.24 17.34
CA ALA A 363 4.76 -11.77 17.52
C ALA A 363 5.66 -10.87 18.38
N TYR A 364 6.80 -11.44 18.76
CA TYR A 364 7.93 -10.73 19.34
C TYR A 364 9.22 -11.19 18.67
N ARG A 365 10.12 -10.26 18.32
CA ARG A 365 11.46 -10.58 17.81
C ARG A 365 12.47 -10.43 18.94
N LEU A 366 13.38 -11.40 19.08
CA LEU A 366 14.39 -11.39 20.14
C LEU A 366 15.68 -12.15 19.78
N ALA A 367 16.79 -11.77 20.40
CA ALA A 367 18.09 -12.42 20.26
C ALA A 367 18.98 -12.15 21.49
N THR A 368 19.82 -13.09 21.89
CA THR A 368 20.85 -12.85 22.91
C THR A 368 21.99 -12.02 22.32
N THR A 369 22.57 -11.11 23.09
CA THR A 369 23.72 -10.32 22.62
C THR A 369 24.96 -11.17 22.37
N GLU A 370 25.09 -12.30 23.07
CA GLU A 370 26.15 -13.29 22.81
C GLU A 370 26.06 -13.90 21.40
N ALA A 371 24.86 -14.00 20.84
CA ALA A 371 24.64 -14.56 19.51
C ALA A 371 24.77 -13.54 18.37
N LEU A 372 24.94 -12.25 18.69
CA LEU A 372 24.94 -11.15 17.73
C LEU A 372 26.32 -10.52 17.59
N GLY A 373 26.70 -10.20 16.36
CA GLY A 373 27.75 -9.22 16.07
C GLY A 373 27.31 -7.78 16.40
N GLU A 374 28.26 -6.85 16.50
CA GLU A 374 27.96 -5.44 16.81
C GLU A 374 27.00 -4.80 15.79
N ASP A 375 27.19 -5.08 14.50
CA ASP A 375 26.34 -4.59 13.42
C ASP A 375 24.98 -5.33 13.29
N GLU A 376 24.77 -6.38 14.09
CA GLU A 376 23.55 -7.20 14.08
C GLU A 376 22.57 -6.80 15.20
N ILE A 377 22.94 -5.82 16.02
CA ILE A 377 22.07 -5.23 17.05
C ILE A 377 21.13 -4.22 16.39
N TYR A 378 19.84 -4.54 16.39
CA TYR A 378 18.81 -3.77 15.68
C TYR A 378 18.71 -2.34 16.20
N SER A 379 18.65 -2.16 17.51
CA SER A 379 18.60 -0.85 18.16
C SER A 379 19.84 0.00 17.87
N GLY A 380 20.93 -0.59 17.38
CA GLY A 380 22.07 0.13 16.85
C GLY A 380 21.73 1.02 15.66
N THR A 381 20.61 0.81 14.96
CA THR A 381 20.13 1.74 13.91
C THR A 381 19.52 3.02 14.47
N LEU A 382 19.01 2.98 15.70
CA LEU A 382 18.26 4.05 16.37
C LEU A 382 19.09 4.79 17.44
N PHE A 383 20.02 4.09 18.08
CA PHE A 383 20.80 4.59 19.20
C PHE A 383 22.30 4.41 18.97
N ASN A 384 23.08 5.35 19.50
CA ASN A 384 24.53 5.29 19.53
C ASN A 384 24.98 4.66 20.85
N TYR A 385 25.69 3.55 20.77
CA TYR A 385 26.26 2.86 21.92
C TYR A 385 27.74 3.23 22.08
N PRO A 386 28.18 3.77 23.22
CA PRO A 386 29.61 4.03 23.48
C PRO A 386 30.45 2.75 23.55
N SER A 387 29.81 1.63 23.88
CA SER A 387 30.41 0.30 23.91
C SER A 387 29.32 -0.73 23.56
N PRO A 388 29.68 -1.89 23.00
CA PRO A 388 28.71 -2.92 22.65
C PRO A 388 27.81 -3.28 23.83
N PRO A 389 26.47 -3.32 23.67
CA PRO A 389 25.53 -3.60 24.76
C PRO A 389 25.86 -4.87 25.56
N GLY A 390 26.37 -5.93 24.93
CA GLY A 390 26.77 -7.16 25.62
C GLY A 390 27.90 -6.99 26.64
N GLN A 391 28.74 -5.96 26.50
CA GLN A 391 29.80 -5.62 27.47
C GLN A 391 29.24 -4.86 28.67
N CYS A 392 28.29 -3.95 28.44
CA CYS A 392 27.65 -3.14 29.48
C CYS A 392 26.56 -3.91 30.23
N LEU A 393 25.88 -4.83 29.55
CA LEU A 393 24.77 -5.63 30.04
C LEU A 393 25.10 -7.12 29.83
N PRO A 394 25.89 -7.74 30.72
CA PRO A 394 26.25 -9.15 30.59
C PRO A 394 25.03 -10.06 30.69
N ALA A 395 24.95 -11.09 29.83
CA ALA A 395 23.78 -11.95 29.67
C ALA A 395 22.50 -11.17 29.31
N SER A 396 22.61 -10.32 28.28
CA SER A 396 21.49 -9.53 27.77
C SER A 396 20.84 -10.15 26.52
N ALA A 397 19.60 -9.77 26.29
CA ALA A 397 18.89 -10.02 25.04
C ALA A 397 18.20 -8.76 24.53
N GLU A 398 18.29 -8.56 23.22
CA GLU A 398 17.55 -7.51 22.53
C GLU A 398 16.14 -7.98 22.19
N LEU A 399 15.16 -7.12 22.45
CA LEU A 399 13.74 -7.31 22.19
C LEU A 399 13.24 -6.20 21.25
N GLY A 400 12.47 -6.56 20.21
CA GLY A 400 11.93 -5.58 19.27
C GLY A 400 10.78 -6.10 18.41
N ARG A 401 10.25 -5.23 17.55
CA ARG A 401 9.20 -5.54 16.55
C ARG A 401 8.01 -6.32 17.13
N SER A 402 7.55 -5.91 18.31
CA SER A 402 6.42 -6.54 18.99
C SER A 402 5.08 -6.01 18.48
N PHE A 403 4.16 -6.90 18.13
CA PHE A 403 2.82 -6.50 17.72
C PHE A 403 1.75 -7.53 18.07
N LEU A 404 0.50 -7.06 18.11
CA LEU A 404 -0.71 -7.87 18.07
C LEU A 404 -1.59 -7.34 16.94
N LEU A 405 -2.21 -8.25 16.19
CA LEU A 405 -3.22 -7.87 15.21
C LEU A 405 -4.43 -7.21 15.93
N PRO A 406 -5.12 -6.24 15.29
CA PRO A 406 -6.21 -5.48 15.91
C PRO A 406 -7.31 -6.33 16.55
N GLU A 407 -7.62 -7.48 15.96
CA GLU A 407 -8.65 -8.41 16.45
C GLU A 407 -8.28 -9.03 17.80
N TYR A 408 -7.02 -8.98 18.21
CA TYR A 408 -6.48 -9.62 19.41
C TYR A 408 -6.07 -8.64 20.52
N TRP A 409 -6.25 -7.32 20.32
CA TRP A 409 -5.85 -6.30 21.32
C TRP A 409 -6.55 -6.43 22.67
N ARG A 410 -7.80 -6.94 22.70
CA ARG A 410 -8.57 -7.14 23.94
C ARG A 410 -8.39 -8.53 24.56
N GLY A 411 -7.53 -9.37 23.97
CA GLY A 411 -7.31 -10.74 24.40
C GLY A 411 -6.13 -10.91 25.36
N ARG A 412 -5.77 -12.17 25.62
CA ARG A 412 -4.59 -12.55 26.43
C ARG A 412 -3.31 -12.65 25.60
N GLY A 413 -3.30 -12.14 24.37
CA GLY A 413 -2.19 -12.33 23.44
C GLY A 413 -0.86 -11.79 23.98
N LEU A 414 -0.86 -10.56 24.53
CA LEU A 414 0.33 -9.97 25.12
C LEU A 414 0.81 -10.77 26.33
N ASP A 415 -0.11 -11.21 27.19
CA ASP A 415 0.24 -12.02 28.37
C ASP A 415 0.86 -13.37 27.98
N LEU A 416 0.38 -14.02 26.92
CA LEU A 416 0.95 -15.27 26.40
C LEU A 416 2.34 -15.05 25.79
N LEU A 417 2.53 -13.96 25.02
CA LEU A 417 3.86 -13.60 24.51
C LEU A 417 4.85 -13.38 25.66
N TRP A 418 4.46 -12.68 26.71
CA TRP A 418 5.31 -12.48 27.89
C TRP A 418 5.57 -13.77 28.70
N ALA A 419 4.63 -14.71 28.72
CA ALA A 419 4.87 -16.05 29.27
C ALA A 419 5.91 -16.83 28.47
N ALA A 420 5.85 -16.75 27.13
CA ALA A 420 6.85 -17.34 26.26
C ALA A 420 8.22 -16.65 26.40
N ILE A 421 8.27 -15.32 26.51
CA ILE A 421 9.50 -14.57 26.80
C ILE A 421 10.11 -15.08 28.11
N GLY A 422 9.31 -15.26 29.16
CA GLY A 422 9.80 -15.78 30.44
C GLY A 422 10.44 -17.17 30.32
N GLN A 423 9.80 -18.10 29.60
CA GLN A 423 10.37 -19.43 29.32
C GLN A 423 11.68 -19.34 28.53
N TRP A 424 11.72 -18.46 27.53
CA TRP A 424 12.90 -18.24 26.70
C TRP A 424 14.05 -17.61 27.50
N VAL A 425 13.76 -16.64 28.36
CA VAL A 425 14.71 -15.99 29.27
C VAL A 425 15.36 -17.00 30.21
N LEU A 426 14.55 -17.85 30.86
CA LEU A 426 15.06 -18.87 31.78
C LEU A 426 15.97 -19.87 31.07
N ARG A 427 15.58 -20.31 29.86
CA ARG A 427 16.37 -21.22 29.03
C ARG A 427 17.73 -20.63 28.66
N ASN A 428 17.75 -19.37 28.24
CA ASN A 428 18.95 -18.69 27.76
C ASN A 428 19.72 -17.97 28.88
N LYS A 429 19.29 -18.11 30.14
CA LYS A 429 19.91 -17.51 31.32
C LYS A 429 20.10 -15.99 31.19
N VAL A 430 19.11 -15.34 30.59
CA VAL A 430 19.14 -13.90 30.34
C VAL A 430 18.84 -13.14 31.63
N ARG A 431 19.66 -12.13 31.94
CA ARG A 431 19.45 -11.20 33.04
C ARG A 431 18.85 -9.88 32.56
N TYR A 432 19.37 -9.31 31.48
CA TYR A 432 18.94 -8.01 31.01
C TYR A 432 18.13 -8.13 29.72
N LEU A 433 16.99 -7.44 29.66
CA LEU A 433 16.28 -7.20 28.40
C LEU A 433 16.49 -5.76 28.00
N PHE A 434 16.76 -5.49 26.72
CA PHE A 434 16.83 -4.13 26.21
C PHE A 434 16.27 -4.03 24.79
N GLY A 435 16.03 -2.81 24.33
CA GLY A 435 15.61 -2.55 22.95
C GLY A 435 14.68 -1.33 22.87
N PRO A 436 14.18 -1.01 21.67
CA PRO A 436 13.28 0.10 21.48
C PRO A 436 11.85 -0.27 21.89
N VAL A 437 11.15 0.69 22.49
CA VAL A 437 9.70 0.69 22.63
C VAL A 437 9.11 1.94 22.01
N SER A 438 8.24 1.75 21.03
CA SER A 438 7.75 2.80 20.16
C SER A 438 6.46 3.43 20.68
N MET A 439 6.30 4.73 20.42
CA MET A 439 5.01 5.41 20.44
C MET A 439 4.69 5.95 19.04
N PRO A 440 3.43 5.90 18.60
CA PRO A 440 3.08 6.22 17.22
C PRO A 440 3.47 7.63 16.77
N GLY A 441 3.91 7.72 15.52
CA GLY A 441 4.22 8.99 14.88
C GLY A 441 3.06 9.96 14.80
N THR A 442 1.84 9.43 14.71
CA THR A 442 0.57 10.19 14.65
C THR A 442 0.22 10.91 15.96
N PHE A 443 0.87 10.59 17.08
CA PHE A 443 0.65 11.30 18.34
C PHE A 443 1.10 12.76 18.22
N SER A 444 0.38 13.67 18.87
CA SER A 444 0.79 15.08 18.93
C SER A 444 2.12 15.24 19.66
N VAL A 445 2.86 16.31 19.36
CA VAL A 445 4.12 16.63 20.04
C VAL A 445 3.90 16.77 21.55
N ARG A 446 2.76 17.32 21.99
CA ARG A 446 2.37 17.45 23.41
C ARG A 446 2.20 16.07 24.06
N ALA A 447 1.50 15.14 23.41
CA ALA A 447 1.33 13.77 23.92
C ALA A 447 2.67 13.03 24.04
N LYS A 448 3.49 13.06 22.97
CA LYS A 448 4.83 12.44 22.96
C LYS A 448 5.71 13.02 24.07
N SER A 449 5.72 14.35 24.22
CA SER A 449 6.50 15.05 25.26
C SER A 449 6.04 14.69 26.67
N ALA A 450 4.75 14.53 26.91
CA ALA A 450 4.23 14.11 28.21
C ALA A 450 4.72 12.71 28.60
N ILE A 451 4.73 11.76 27.66
CA ILE A 451 5.25 10.41 27.87
C ILE A 451 6.75 10.49 28.14
N VAL A 452 7.53 11.10 27.23
CA VAL A 452 8.98 11.24 27.37
C VAL A 452 9.35 11.84 28.72
N ARG A 453 8.71 12.94 29.13
CA ARG A 453 8.99 13.60 30.41
C ARG A 453 8.71 12.71 31.62
N TYR A 454 7.61 11.95 31.62
CA TYR A 454 7.31 11.03 32.71
C TYR A 454 8.36 9.93 32.83
N PHE A 455 8.70 9.30 31.70
CA PHE A 455 9.66 8.19 31.68
C PHE A 455 11.11 8.63 31.92
N SER A 456 11.52 9.78 31.39
CA SER A 456 12.82 10.39 31.68
C SER A 456 12.97 10.84 33.14
N HIS A 457 11.88 11.05 33.88
CA HIS A 457 11.94 11.43 35.29
C HIS A 457 11.95 10.21 36.22
N TYR A 458 10.98 9.31 36.05
CA TYR A 458 10.78 8.19 36.98
C TYR A 458 11.60 6.93 36.63
N PHE A 459 12.10 6.83 35.40
CA PHE A 459 12.87 5.70 34.90
C PHE A 459 14.22 6.16 34.35
N ALA A 460 14.75 7.28 34.86
CA ALA A 460 16.09 7.74 34.50
C ALA A 460 17.14 6.70 34.90
N PRO A 461 18.12 6.37 34.04
CA PRO A 461 19.22 5.52 34.43
C PRO A 461 20.25 6.28 35.27
N GLU A 462 20.98 5.57 36.13
CA GLU A 462 22.16 6.14 36.80
C GLU A 462 23.30 6.39 35.79
N ASN A 463 23.49 5.43 34.86
CA ASN A 463 24.47 5.51 33.79
C ASN A 463 23.78 5.28 32.44
N SER A 464 24.01 6.16 31.47
CA SER A 464 23.43 6.00 30.13
C SER A 464 24.06 4.80 29.41
N LEU A 465 23.23 3.98 28.77
CA LEU A 465 23.67 2.90 27.89
C LEU A 465 24.05 3.44 26.50
N GLY A 466 23.41 4.54 26.08
CA GLY A 466 23.59 5.14 24.78
C GLY A 466 22.63 6.31 24.56
N ASP A 467 22.88 7.05 23.48
CA ASP A 467 22.13 8.27 23.13
C ASP A 467 21.34 8.07 21.84
N ALA A 468 20.29 8.86 21.63
CA ALA A 468 19.51 8.84 20.39
C ALA A 468 20.33 9.35 19.20
N ARG A 469 20.20 8.70 18.04
CA ARG A 469 20.79 9.18 16.79
C ARG A 469 20.09 10.43 16.27
N LEU A 470 18.76 10.44 16.35
CA LEU A 470 17.88 11.54 16.03
C LEU A 470 17.02 11.85 17.27
N PRO A 471 17.50 12.68 18.21
CA PRO A 471 16.81 12.89 19.48
C PRO A 471 15.44 13.56 19.30
N PHE A 472 14.43 13.04 20.00
CA PHE A 472 13.13 13.69 20.07
C PHE A 472 13.21 14.97 20.94
N LEU A 473 12.84 16.10 20.35
CA LEU A 473 12.78 17.38 21.05
C LEU A 473 11.39 17.58 21.66
N GLN A 474 11.35 17.73 22.99
CA GLN A 474 10.11 17.98 23.71
C GLN A 474 9.51 19.35 23.33
N ALA A 475 8.17 19.43 23.38
CA ALA A 475 7.44 20.68 23.16
C ALA A 475 7.89 21.76 24.15
N ALA A 476 7.97 23.00 23.67
CA ALA A 476 8.19 24.18 24.51
C ALA A 476 6.94 24.58 25.33
N GLU A 477 5.78 24.00 25.04
CA GLU A 477 4.52 24.27 25.72
C GLU A 477 4.55 23.80 27.19
N SER A 478 3.74 24.45 28.04
CA SER A 478 3.66 24.12 29.47
C SER A 478 2.93 22.79 29.68
N LEU A 479 3.68 21.71 29.75
CA LEU A 479 3.19 20.47 30.35
C LEU A 479 3.08 20.65 31.88
N PRO A 480 2.02 20.16 32.55
CA PRO A 480 1.84 20.37 34.00
C PRO A 480 3.01 19.76 34.78
N LEU A 481 3.55 20.45 35.80
CA LEU A 481 4.76 19.98 36.51
C LEU A 481 4.54 18.61 37.15
N LEU A 482 5.61 17.83 37.28
CA LEU A 482 5.61 16.58 38.06
C LEU A 482 5.65 16.93 39.54
N CYS A 483 4.74 16.37 40.34
CA CYS A 483 4.68 16.60 41.78
C CYS A 483 5.65 15.71 42.57
N GLY A 484 6.26 14.72 41.91
CA GLY A 484 7.22 13.80 42.53
C GLY A 484 6.59 12.49 43.03
N ASP A 485 5.25 12.39 43.04
CA ASP A 485 4.55 11.13 43.29
C ASP A 485 4.20 10.40 41.99
N SER A 486 4.83 9.24 41.76
CA SER A 486 4.73 8.49 40.51
C SER A 486 3.29 8.06 40.15
N VAL A 487 2.43 7.86 41.16
CA VAL A 487 1.04 7.44 40.96
C VAL A 487 0.18 8.62 40.52
N SER A 488 0.25 9.74 41.24
CA SER A 488 -0.42 10.98 40.87
C SER A 488 0.04 11.50 39.51
N ASP A 489 1.34 11.48 39.24
CA ASP A 489 1.89 11.96 37.96
C ASP A 489 1.54 11.03 36.78
N MET A 490 1.35 9.73 37.02
CA MET A 490 0.82 8.80 36.01
C MET A 490 -0.66 9.08 35.70
N LEU A 491 -1.46 9.47 36.70
CA LEU A 491 -2.85 9.89 36.48
C LEU A 491 -2.90 11.19 35.66
N GLN A 492 -2.02 12.14 35.98
CA GLN A 492 -1.86 13.38 35.22
C GLN A 492 -1.43 13.11 33.77
N LEU A 493 -0.45 12.22 33.54
CA LEU A 493 -0.06 11.79 32.20
C LEU A 493 -1.26 11.24 31.42
N LYS A 494 -2.02 10.31 32.02
CA LYS A 494 -3.21 9.73 31.38
C LYS A 494 -4.28 10.78 31.07
N GLN A 495 -4.41 11.82 31.89
CA GLN A 495 -5.31 12.93 31.63
C GLN A 495 -4.86 13.72 30.39
N VAL A 496 -3.58 14.10 30.32
CA VAL A 496 -3.02 14.79 29.14
C VAL A 496 -3.23 13.96 27.87
N LEU A 497 -2.95 12.66 27.92
CA LEU A 497 -3.16 11.78 26.76
C LEU A 497 -4.63 11.72 26.33
N ARG A 498 -5.56 11.69 27.30
CA ARG A 498 -7.00 11.70 27.01
C ARG A 498 -7.45 13.01 26.36
N GLU A 499 -6.92 14.16 26.78
CA GLU A 499 -7.17 15.47 26.15
C GLU A 499 -6.72 15.48 24.69
N GLU A 500 -5.62 14.79 24.39
CA GLU A 500 -5.07 14.63 23.03
C GLU A 500 -5.75 13.50 22.23
N GLY A 501 -6.76 12.82 22.81
CA GLY A 501 -7.50 11.73 22.15
C GLY A 501 -6.72 10.42 21.99
N VAL A 502 -5.61 10.25 22.73
CA VAL A 502 -4.73 9.07 22.66
C VAL A 502 -4.62 8.36 24.01
N VAL A 503 -3.99 7.18 24.01
CA VAL A 503 -3.74 6.40 25.23
C VAL A 503 -2.26 6.03 25.33
N LEU A 504 -1.77 5.80 26.54
CA LEU A 504 -0.40 5.35 26.76
C LEU A 504 -0.20 4.00 26.05
N PRO A 505 0.83 3.84 25.19
CA PRO A 505 1.05 2.57 24.51
C PRO A 505 1.21 1.41 25.52
N PRO A 506 0.59 0.25 25.27
CA PRO A 506 0.56 -0.84 26.26
C PRO A 506 1.94 -1.33 26.73
N LEU A 507 2.94 -1.31 25.84
CA LEU A 507 4.29 -1.77 26.17
C LEU A 507 5.00 -0.83 27.15
N PHE A 508 4.82 0.50 27.05
CA PHE A 508 5.35 1.44 28.05
C PHE A 508 4.82 1.12 29.45
N LYS A 509 3.50 0.88 29.56
CA LYS A 509 2.88 0.46 30.82
C LYS A 509 3.39 -0.89 31.28
N LYS A 510 3.61 -1.83 30.35
CA LYS A 510 4.11 -3.18 30.66
C LYS A 510 5.50 -3.10 31.25
N TYR A 511 6.45 -2.45 30.57
CA TYR A 511 7.83 -2.27 31.01
C TYR A 511 7.91 -1.59 32.38
N ALA A 512 7.15 -0.51 32.59
CA ALA A 512 7.07 0.20 33.87
C ALA A 512 6.65 -0.68 35.07
N SER A 513 6.04 -1.84 34.81
CA SER A 513 5.51 -2.75 35.84
C SER A 513 6.30 -4.05 36.01
N LEU A 514 7.40 -4.24 35.27
CA LEU A 514 8.15 -5.51 35.30
C LEU A 514 9.02 -5.65 36.55
N THR A 515 9.53 -4.53 37.06
CA THR A 515 10.55 -4.50 38.10
C THR A 515 10.14 -3.60 39.26
N LYS A 516 10.83 -3.78 40.38
CA LYS A 516 10.89 -2.76 41.45
C LYS A 516 11.52 -1.46 40.89
N PRO A 517 11.31 -0.30 41.55
CA PRO A 517 11.94 0.96 41.15
C PRO A 517 13.45 0.81 40.94
N GLY A 518 13.97 1.41 39.86
CA GLY A 518 15.37 1.29 39.45
C GLY A 518 15.71 0.07 38.59
N GLY A 519 14.84 -0.95 38.51
CA GLY A 519 15.08 -2.13 37.67
C GLY A 519 14.72 -1.96 36.19
N THR A 520 13.89 -0.97 35.86
CA THR A 520 13.57 -0.60 34.47
C THR A 520 14.02 0.84 34.26
N THR A 521 14.72 1.09 33.17
CA THR A 521 15.27 2.42 32.85
C THR A 521 15.06 2.77 31.38
N PHE A 522 14.89 4.06 31.09
CA PHE A 522 14.75 4.63 29.75
C PHE A 522 15.92 5.57 29.48
N HIS A 523 16.80 5.19 28.56
CA HIS A 523 18.09 5.85 28.36
C HIS A 523 18.05 7.00 27.34
N ALA A 524 17.25 6.85 26.28
CA ALA A 524 17.15 7.83 25.22
C ALA A 524 15.81 7.71 24.49
N PHE A 525 15.42 8.77 23.78
CA PHE A 525 14.23 8.82 22.92
C PHE A 525 14.60 9.30 21.53
N ASN A 526 14.45 8.42 20.54
CA ASN A 526 14.84 8.62 19.14
C ASN A 526 13.61 8.77 18.24
N ILE A 527 13.68 9.63 17.23
CA ILE A 527 12.68 9.67 16.14
C ILE A 527 13.13 8.67 15.06
N ASP A 528 12.22 7.80 14.62
CA ASP A 528 12.43 6.86 13.51
C ASP A 528 11.64 7.29 12.25
N PRO A 529 12.27 7.97 11.29
CA PRO A 529 11.62 8.39 10.04
C PRO A 529 11.24 7.20 9.14
N ASP A 530 11.96 6.08 9.24
CA ASP A 530 11.70 4.88 8.46
C ASP A 530 10.53 4.07 9.05
N PHE A 531 9.99 4.51 10.20
CA PHE A 531 8.87 3.92 10.88
C PHE A 531 7.77 4.94 11.22
N CYS A 532 7.40 5.76 10.23
CA CYS A 532 6.37 6.79 10.31
C CYS A 532 6.63 7.89 11.36
N ASP A 533 7.88 8.31 11.56
CA ASP A 533 8.25 9.32 12.57
C ASP A 533 7.82 8.94 14.00
N SER A 534 7.82 7.63 14.27
CA SER A 534 7.59 7.09 15.61
C SER A 534 8.69 7.55 16.57
N VAL A 535 8.37 7.60 17.86
CA VAL A 535 9.38 7.91 18.88
C VAL A 535 9.69 6.65 19.68
N ASP A 536 10.92 6.19 19.58
CA ASP A 536 11.42 4.99 20.22
C ASP A 536 12.16 5.34 21.51
N GLY A 537 11.71 4.79 22.63
CA GLY A 537 12.44 4.81 23.88
C GLY A 537 13.39 3.62 23.99
N LEU A 538 14.68 3.86 24.23
CA LEU A 538 15.62 2.80 24.58
C LEU A 538 15.37 2.35 26.02
N VAL A 539 14.72 1.19 26.18
CA VAL A 539 14.41 0.62 27.49
C VAL A 539 15.42 -0.46 27.86
N VAL A 540 15.78 -0.53 29.14
CA VAL A 540 16.56 -1.62 29.75
C VAL A 540 15.80 -2.14 30.96
N VAL A 541 15.81 -3.46 31.16
CA VAL A 541 15.15 -4.17 32.25
C VAL A 541 16.13 -5.13 32.89
N ASP A 542 16.45 -4.94 34.18
CA ASP A 542 17.19 -5.90 35.00
C ASP A 542 16.22 -6.89 35.66
N LEU A 543 16.21 -8.13 35.18
CA LEU A 543 15.31 -9.16 35.67
C LEU A 543 15.65 -9.63 37.09
N HIS A 544 16.85 -9.35 37.62
CA HIS A 544 17.13 -9.59 39.04
C HIS A 544 16.31 -8.67 39.97
N LEU A 545 15.85 -7.53 39.43
CA LEU A 545 14.98 -6.59 40.13
C LEU A 545 13.50 -6.78 39.75
N ALA A 546 13.15 -7.91 39.13
CA ALA A 546 11.78 -8.26 38.80
C ALA A 546 10.84 -8.13 40.00
N ASP A 547 9.65 -7.56 39.76
CA ASP A 547 8.58 -7.54 40.75
C ASP A 547 8.14 -8.97 41.06
N GLU A 548 7.78 -9.26 42.32
CA GLU A 548 7.45 -10.63 42.76
C GLU A 548 6.26 -11.21 42.00
N LYS A 549 5.28 -10.38 41.65
CA LYS A 549 4.12 -10.80 40.86
C LYS A 549 4.51 -11.10 39.42
N PHE A 550 5.40 -10.30 38.84
CA PHE A 550 5.95 -10.56 37.51
C PHE A 550 6.78 -11.85 37.50
N ALA A 551 7.72 -11.98 38.44
CA ALA A 551 8.58 -13.15 38.57
C ALA A 551 7.74 -14.41 38.78
N ARG A 552 6.78 -14.43 39.70
CA ARG A 552 5.91 -15.60 39.93
C ARG A 552 5.10 -15.98 38.68
N ARG A 553 4.68 -15.00 37.89
CA ARG A 553 3.82 -15.25 36.72
C ARG A 553 4.60 -15.71 35.49
N TYR A 554 5.81 -15.21 35.28
CA TYR A 554 6.53 -15.39 34.02
C TYR A 554 7.92 -16.03 34.18
N LEU A 555 8.57 -15.88 35.33
CA LEU A 555 9.93 -16.38 35.60
C LEU A 555 9.97 -17.53 36.64
N ALA A 556 8.85 -17.85 37.28
CA ALA A 556 8.75 -19.08 38.05
C ALA A 556 8.64 -20.23 37.06
N GLY A 557 9.70 -21.04 36.98
CA GLY A 557 9.72 -22.25 36.16
C GLY A 557 8.43 -23.03 36.41
N HIS A 558 7.56 -23.08 35.41
CA HIS A 558 6.39 -23.95 35.44
C HIS A 558 6.87 -25.39 35.29
N PHE A 559 7.40 -25.95 36.36
CA PHE A 559 7.38 -27.38 36.59
C PHE A 559 5.93 -27.75 36.94
N HIS A 560 5.11 -27.91 35.91
CA HIS A 560 4.01 -28.85 35.99
C HIS A 560 4.27 -29.93 34.93
N GLN A 561 4.87 -31.03 35.42
CA GLN A 561 4.60 -32.40 34.98
C GLN A 561 3.06 -32.59 34.99
N GLU A 562 2.38 -33.31 34.11
CA GLU A 562 2.70 -34.45 33.24
C GLU A 562 1.92 -34.36 31.91
#